data_AF-A0A7C4RRL8-F1
#
_entry.id   AF-A0A7C4RRL8-F1
#
_cell.length_a   1.000
_cell.length_b   1.000
_cell.length_c   1.000
_cell.angle_alpha   90.00
_cell.angle_beta   90.00
_cell.angle_gamma   90.00
#
_symmetry.space_group_name_H-M   'P 1'
#
loop_
_entity.id
_entity.type
_entity.pdbx_description
1 polymer ?
#
loop_
_entity_poly.entity_id
_entity_poly.type
_entity_poly.pdbx_seq_one_letter_code
_entity_poly.pdbx_strand_id
1 'polypeptide(L)'
;MKTVALWCLMFLAGLGYPFAACACSCSWNGPFLTVSKDAPLIVHGRVLRHHSGQSPTMDVLVLETFKGGLLDSGIVVQMGDGMQCRPKLEGFPPDSEWIVALNGPGSQPGDGWAVSSCGEYWLRVEKGEVIGSIDGTQSQVKRMPLDELKGKVRYPRFQATFKGKVVQGKPFQHPFGDLFVFVLEPMPAGWEIVIKEHGRDENLARLTPPFHFVPNPRFIEGWHLSKNPSKCKTREYLADAGPANPRSFIFSPEVGKTLNYPVQAPEVEQIQRFGRGSLTIEKFKLLPAADGCPIIEWMQFSVRLEGGY
;
A
#
# COMPACT_ATOMS: atom_id res chain seq x y z
N MET A 1 -61.81 42.30 30.50
CA MET A 1 -61.46 40.86 30.43
C MET A 1 -61.38 40.35 28.98
N LYS A 2 -60.62 41.01 28.08
CA LYS A 2 -60.47 40.58 26.68
C LYS A 2 -59.02 40.57 26.17
N THR A 3 -58.07 40.95 27.01
CA THR A 3 -56.64 41.08 26.63
C THR A 3 -55.75 39.93 27.09
N VAL A 4 -56.25 39.02 27.94
CA VAL A 4 -55.48 37.86 28.43
C VAL A 4 -55.62 36.64 27.50
N ALA A 5 -56.71 36.56 26.74
CA ALA A 5 -56.98 35.42 25.85
C ALA A 5 -56.09 35.40 24.58
N LEU A 6 -55.49 36.53 24.20
CA LEU A 6 -54.69 36.63 22.98
C LEU A 6 -53.24 36.15 23.16
N TRP A 7 -52.74 36.06 24.40
CA TRP A 7 -51.36 35.64 24.69
C TRP A 7 -51.21 34.12 24.86
N CYS A 8 -52.30 33.38 25.11
CA CYS A 8 -52.25 31.90 25.15
C CYS A 8 -52.28 31.27 23.75
N LEU A 9 -52.79 31.95 22.72
CA LEU A 9 -52.84 31.40 21.36
C LEU A 9 -51.54 31.58 20.56
N MET A 10 -50.65 32.50 20.98
CA MET A 10 -49.33 32.67 20.37
C MET A 10 -48.24 31.77 20.96
N PHE A 11 -48.49 31.12 22.10
CA PHE A 11 -47.53 30.19 22.72
C PHE A 11 -47.67 28.75 22.21
N LEU A 12 -48.81 28.38 21.60
CA LEU A 12 -49.02 27.04 21.04
C LEU A 12 -48.55 26.88 19.58
N ALA A 13 -48.21 27.97 18.88
CA ALA A 13 -47.76 27.91 17.49
C ALA A 13 -46.23 27.73 17.33
N GLY A 14 -45.47 27.68 18.43
CA GLY A 14 -44.00 27.58 18.42
C GLY A 14 -43.42 26.17 18.53
N LEU A 15 -44.25 25.14 18.76
CA LEU A 15 -43.78 23.77 19.04
C LEU A 15 -43.86 22.81 17.84
N GLY A 16 -43.96 23.34 16.63
CA GLY A 16 -44.16 22.57 15.41
C GLY A 16 -43.16 22.85 14.30
N TYR A 17 -41.90 23.16 14.61
CA TYR A 17 -40.85 23.00 13.62
C TYR A 17 -40.41 21.53 13.66
N PRO A 18 -40.68 20.72 12.62
CA PRO A 18 -39.99 19.45 12.50
C PRO A 18 -38.51 19.82 12.41
N PHE A 19 -37.73 19.47 13.44
CA PHE A 19 -36.31 19.25 13.23
C PHE A 19 -36.27 18.23 12.11
N ALA A 20 -35.91 18.68 10.90
CA ALA A 20 -35.49 17.80 9.85
C ALA A 20 -34.43 16.91 10.49
N ALA A 21 -34.78 15.65 10.75
CA ALA A 21 -33.80 14.67 11.16
C ALA A 21 -32.75 14.71 10.06
N CYS A 22 -31.57 15.23 10.38
CA CYS A 22 -30.46 15.24 9.44
C CYS A 22 -30.19 13.78 9.12
N ALA A 23 -30.67 13.36 7.94
CA ALA A 23 -30.10 12.24 7.21
C ALA A 23 -28.58 12.37 7.30
N CYS A 24 -27.90 11.25 7.51
CA CYS A 24 -26.51 11.28 7.95
C CYS A 24 -25.66 12.22 7.10
N SER A 25 -25.08 13.25 7.74
CA SER A 25 -24.35 14.31 7.06
C SER A 25 -22.85 14.03 7.15
N CYS A 26 -22.27 13.54 6.06
CA CYS A 26 -20.82 13.48 5.91
C CYS A 26 -20.40 13.95 4.53
N SER A 27 -19.18 14.50 4.45
CA SER A 27 -18.54 14.77 3.17
C SER A 27 -18.22 13.46 2.44
N TRP A 28 -18.26 13.50 1.12
CA TRP A 28 -17.76 12.41 0.30
C TRP A 28 -16.23 12.36 0.40
N ASN A 29 -15.68 11.28 0.97
CA ASN A 29 -14.24 11.17 1.25
C ASN A 29 -13.42 10.59 0.09
N GLY A 30 -14.04 10.35 -1.07
CA GLY A 30 -13.35 9.91 -2.26
C GLY A 30 -13.77 8.52 -2.78
N PRO A 31 -13.16 8.10 -3.90
CA PRO A 31 -13.39 6.80 -4.50
C PRO A 31 -12.72 5.68 -3.68
N PHE A 32 -12.99 4.42 -4.04
CA PHE A 32 -12.61 3.25 -3.25
C PHE A 32 -11.11 3.22 -2.89
N LEU A 33 -10.21 3.40 -3.87
CA LEU A 33 -8.76 3.38 -3.63
C LEU A 33 -8.24 4.53 -2.77
N THR A 34 -9.03 5.58 -2.59
CA THR A 34 -8.72 6.67 -1.65
C THR A 34 -9.17 6.27 -0.25
N VAL A 35 -10.44 5.90 -0.09
CA VAL A 35 -11.04 5.64 1.22
C VAL A 35 -10.59 4.32 1.85
N SER A 36 -10.18 3.35 1.04
CA SER A 36 -9.72 2.04 1.51
C SER A 36 -8.39 2.12 2.28
N LYS A 37 -7.61 3.19 2.10
CA LYS A 37 -6.32 3.38 2.79
C LYS A 37 -6.50 3.46 4.31
N ASP A 38 -7.61 4.05 4.76
CA ASP A 38 -7.89 4.24 6.18
C ASP A 38 -8.70 3.09 6.79
N ALA A 39 -9.26 2.21 5.97
CA ALA A 39 -10.02 1.07 6.43
C ALA A 39 -9.10 0.03 7.10
N PRO A 40 -9.37 -0.43 8.33
CA PRO A 40 -8.59 -1.46 9.01
C PRO A 40 -8.72 -2.85 8.36
N LEU A 41 -9.86 -3.12 7.70
CA LEU A 41 -10.17 -4.41 7.10
C LEU A 41 -10.79 -4.20 5.72
N ILE A 42 -10.25 -4.87 4.71
CA ILE A 42 -10.80 -4.92 3.36
C ILE A 42 -10.97 -6.38 2.97
N VAL A 43 -12.17 -6.76 2.58
CA VAL A 43 -12.50 -8.14 2.20
C VAL A 43 -13.23 -8.21 0.88
N HIS A 44 -12.97 -9.26 0.11
CA HIS A 44 -13.87 -9.77 -0.91
C HIS A 44 -14.79 -10.78 -0.24
N GLY A 45 -16.10 -10.53 -0.28
CA GLY A 45 -17.07 -11.41 0.36
C GLY A 45 -18.36 -11.58 -0.42
N ARG A 46 -19.07 -12.66 -0.12
CA ARG A 46 -20.41 -12.96 -0.61
C ARG A 46 -21.44 -12.75 0.49
N VAL A 47 -22.51 -12.03 0.18
CA VAL A 47 -23.63 -11.85 1.11
C VAL A 47 -24.40 -13.15 1.23
N LEU A 48 -24.53 -13.69 2.44
CA LEU A 48 -25.28 -14.94 2.70
C LEU A 48 -26.75 -14.67 2.98
N ARG A 49 -27.02 -13.72 3.88
CA ARG A 49 -28.38 -13.36 4.28
C ARG A 49 -28.42 -11.99 4.95
N HIS A 50 -29.62 -11.43 5.01
CA HIS A 50 -29.91 -10.18 5.70
C HIS A 50 -30.62 -10.46 7.03
N HIS A 51 -30.33 -9.62 8.02
CA HIS A 51 -31.10 -9.53 9.25
C HIS A 51 -31.69 -8.13 9.31
N SER A 52 -32.97 -8.01 8.95
CA SER A 52 -33.70 -6.75 9.03
C SER A 52 -34.12 -6.44 10.47
N GLY A 53 -34.38 -5.17 10.77
CA GLY A 53 -34.83 -4.75 12.10
C GLY A 53 -34.37 -3.33 12.41
N GLN A 54 -34.38 -2.97 13.70
CA GLN A 54 -33.90 -1.65 14.17
C GLN A 54 -32.39 -1.46 13.97
N SER A 55 -31.62 -2.55 13.88
CA SER A 55 -30.18 -2.51 13.61
C SER A 55 -29.86 -3.52 12.52
N PRO A 56 -30.07 -3.16 11.24
CA PRO A 56 -29.95 -4.09 10.14
C PRO A 56 -28.51 -4.56 10.00
N THR A 57 -28.32 -5.85 9.74
CA THR A 57 -27.00 -6.44 9.48
C THR A 57 -27.07 -7.41 8.30
N MET A 58 -25.91 -7.74 7.75
CA MET A 58 -25.76 -8.83 6.79
C MET A 58 -24.66 -9.77 7.21
N ASP A 59 -24.87 -11.07 7.02
CA ASP A 59 -23.84 -12.08 7.18
C ASP A 59 -23.08 -12.19 5.86
N VAL A 60 -21.75 -12.07 5.93
CA VAL A 60 -20.87 -12.11 4.76
C VAL A 60 -19.88 -13.26 4.91
N LEU A 61 -19.86 -14.14 3.93
CA LEU A 61 -18.78 -15.11 3.74
C LEU A 61 -17.59 -14.39 3.12
N VAL A 62 -16.49 -14.31 3.85
CA VAL A 62 -15.22 -13.76 3.37
C VAL A 62 -14.56 -14.80 2.47
N LEU A 63 -14.44 -14.46 1.19
CA LEU A 63 -13.77 -15.26 0.18
C LEU A 63 -12.27 -14.99 0.19
N GLU A 64 -11.87 -13.73 0.42
CA GLU A 64 -10.48 -13.31 0.50
C GLU A 64 -10.34 -12.02 1.33
N THR A 65 -9.23 -11.89 2.06
CA THR A 65 -8.89 -10.68 2.81
C THR A 65 -7.78 -9.93 2.10
N PHE A 66 -8.04 -8.68 1.70
CA PHE A 66 -7.06 -7.85 0.97
C PHE A 66 -6.19 -7.01 1.92
N LYS A 67 -6.75 -6.61 3.06
CA LYS A 67 -6.06 -5.85 4.11
C LYS A 67 -6.63 -6.22 5.47
N GLY A 68 -5.78 -6.31 6.48
CA GLY A 68 -6.16 -6.72 7.84
C GLY A 68 -6.08 -8.23 8.03
N GLY A 69 -6.63 -8.72 9.13
CA GLY A 69 -6.63 -10.14 9.47
C GLY A 69 -7.98 -10.56 10.05
N LEU A 70 -8.39 -11.78 9.73
CA LEU A 70 -9.58 -12.43 10.25
C LEU A 70 -9.19 -13.84 10.68
N LEU A 71 -9.74 -14.30 11.80
CA LEU A 71 -9.56 -15.67 12.28
C LEU A 71 -10.59 -16.62 11.68
N ASP A 72 -11.75 -16.10 11.28
CA ASP A 72 -12.87 -16.84 10.72
C ASP A 72 -13.20 -16.36 9.30
N SER A 73 -13.82 -17.24 8.49
CA SER A 73 -14.27 -16.91 7.14
C SER A 73 -15.63 -16.22 7.08
N GLY A 74 -16.25 -15.91 8.21
CA GLY A 74 -17.56 -15.25 8.28
C GLY A 74 -17.50 -13.97 9.11
N ILE A 75 -18.15 -12.92 8.62
CA ILE A 75 -18.29 -11.66 9.36
C ILE A 75 -19.73 -11.16 9.33
N VAL A 76 -20.15 -10.49 10.41
CA VAL A 76 -21.42 -9.76 10.46
C VAL A 76 -21.12 -8.28 10.21
N VAL A 77 -21.76 -7.72 9.19
CA VAL A 77 -21.59 -6.31 8.79
C VAL A 77 -22.85 -5.54 9.15
N GLN A 78 -22.69 -4.49 9.95
CA GLN A 78 -23.74 -3.55 10.31
C GLN A 78 -24.07 -2.62 9.13
N MET A 79 -25.37 -2.48 8.87
CA MET A 79 -25.93 -1.72 7.76
C MET A 79 -26.77 -0.56 8.28
N GLY A 80 -27.27 0.28 7.36
CA GLY A 80 -28.01 1.49 7.68
C GLY A 80 -29.49 1.27 7.91
N ASP A 81 -29.99 1.81 9.02
CA ASP A 81 -31.41 2.02 9.33
C ASP A 81 -31.92 3.42 8.88
N GLY A 82 -31.02 4.26 8.34
CA GLY A 82 -31.26 5.65 7.96
C GLY A 82 -30.74 6.71 8.95
N MET A 83 -30.29 6.28 10.14
CA MET A 83 -29.77 7.16 11.20
C MET A 83 -28.24 7.24 11.21
N GLN A 84 -27.54 6.17 10.82
CA GLN A 84 -26.09 6.18 10.65
C GLN A 84 -25.68 6.32 9.17
N CYS A 85 -24.44 6.73 8.92
CA CYS A 85 -23.88 6.88 7.56
C CYS A 85 -23.47 5.52 7.02
N ARG A 86 -24.46 4.63 6.86
CA ARG A 86 -24.29 3.26 6.39
C ARG A 86 -25.27 3.01 5.24
N PRO A 87 -24.92 2.15 4.28
CA PRO A 87 -25.81 1.87 3.16
C PRO A 87 -26.91 0.91 3.61
N LYS A 88 -28.04 0.91 2.88
CA LYS A 88 -29.16 0.02 3.16
C LYS A 88 -28.92 -1.40 2.63
N LEU A 89 -29.62 -2.37 3.20
CA LEU A 89 -29.51 -3.80 2.83
C LEU A 89 -29.87 -4.07 1.36
N GLU A 90 -30.82 -3.32 0.79
CA GLU A 90 -31.30 -3.57 -0.58
C GLU A 90 -30.22 -3.34 -1.63
N GLY A 91 -29.17 -2.57 -1.31
CA GLY A 91 -28.00 -2.39 -2.16
C GLY A 91 -27.08 -3.61 -2.26
N PHE A 92 -27.26 -4.60 -1.36
CA PHE A 92 -26.38 -5.76 -1.21
C PHE A 92 -27.19 -7.07 -1.21
N PRO A 93 -27.82 -7.49 -2.32
CA PRO A 93 -28.68 -8.67 -2.32
C PRO A 93 -27.97 -9.96 -1.85
N PRO A 94 -28.67 -10.94 -1.24
CA PRO A 94 -28.08 -12.26 -1.01
C PRO A 94 -27.49 -12.88 -2.28
N ASP A 95 -26.46 -13.71 -2.13
CA ASP A 95 -25.66 -14.33 -3.19
C ASP A 95 -24.84 -13.38 -4.08
N SER A 96 -24.86 -12.07 -3.81
CA SER A 96 -24.01 -11.11 -4.49
C SER A 96 -22.62 -10.98 -3.85
N GLU A 97 -21.62 -10.64 -4.66
CA GLU A 97 -20.23 -10.50 -4.23
C GLU A 97 -19.77 -9.05 -4.26
N TRP A 98 -19.00 -8.68 -3.23
CA TRP A 98 -18.56 -7.31 -3.01
C TRP A 98 -17.13 -7.28 -2.47
N ILE A 99 -16.39 -6.25 -2.87
CA ILE A 99 -15.24 -5.78 -2.10
C ILE A 99 -15.77 -4.73 -1.13
N VAL A 100 -15.52 -4.90 0.17
CA VAL A 100 -15.94 -3.94 1.19
C VAL A 100 -14.75 -3.51 2.03
N ALA A 101 -14.60 -2.19 2.17
CA ALA A 101 -13.68 -1.54 3.10
C ALA A 101 -14.47 -1.18 4.36
N LEU A 102 -14.15 -1.83 5.47
CA LEU A 102 -14.96 -1.77 6.69
C LEU A 102 -14.45 -0.68 7.64
N ASN A 103 -15.37 -0.19 8.47
CA ASN A 103 -15.13 0.78 9.54
C ASN A 103 -14.60 2.14 9.07
N GLY A 104 -15.05 2.59 7.89
CA GLY A 104 -14.82 3.95 7.42
C GLY A 104 -15.47 5.03 8.32
N PRO A 105 -15.07 6.31 8.21
CA PRO A 105 -15.61 7.41 9.00
C PRO A 105 -17.13 7.50 8.89
N GLY A 106 -17.80 7.89 9.98
CA GLY A 106 -19.26 8.03 10.03
C GLY A 106 -20.04 6.71 10.17
N SER A 107 -19.41 5.54 9.95
CA SER A 107 -20.08 4.25 10.10
C SER A 107 -20.39 3.87 11.55
N GLN A 108 -19.69 4.46 12.53
CA GLN A 108 -19.92 4.26 13.98
C GLN A 108 -20.06 2.76 14.36
N PRO A 109 -19.05 1.91 14.11
CA PRO A 109 -19.19 0.46 14.21
C PRO A 109 -19.32 -0.07 15.65
N GLY A 110 -18.99 0.73 16.66
CA GLY A 110 -18.79 0.24 18.03
C GLY A 110 -17.69 -0.81 18.05
N ASP A 111 -17.98 -1.97 18.63
CA ASP A 111 -17.08 -3.13 18.66
C ASP A 111 -17.21 -4.06 17.44
N GLY A 112 -18.04 -3.69 16.45
CA GLY A 112 -18.34 -4.52 15.28
C GLY A 112 -17.67 -4.07 13.97
N TRP A 113 -18.24 -4.57 12.87
CA TRP A 113 -17.89 -4.15 11.51
C TRP A 113 -19.05 -3.42 10.85
N ALA A 114 -18.80 -2.29 10.20
CA ALA A 114 -19.80 -1.50 9.51
C ALA A 114 -19.27 -0.95 8.18
N VAL A 115 -20.12 -0.81 7.17
CA VAL A 115 -19.77 -0.14 5.92
C VAL A 115 -20.15 1.33 6.01
N SER A 116 -19.25 2.23 5.61
CA SER A 116 -19.52 3.67 5.59
C SER A 116 -20.07 4.11 4.23
N SER A 117 -21.11 4.96 4.23
CA SER A 117 -21.59 5.67 3.04
C SER A 117 -20.85 6.99 2.77
N CYS A 118 -19.85 7.35 3.57
CA CYS A 118 -19.10 8.61 3.47
C CYS A 118 -17.99 8.56 2.43
N GLY A 119 -18.32 8.11 1.22
CA GLY A 119 -17.36 7.72 0.19
C GLY A 119 -17.70 6.34 -0.38
N GLU A 120 -16.83 5.84 -1.22
CA GLU A 120 -17.05 4.60 -1.97
C GLU A 120 -16.40 3.42 -1.24
N TYR A 121 -17.01 2.96 -0.14
CA TYR A 121 -16.45 1.88 0.69
C TYR A 121 -16.79 0.47 0.20
N TRP A 122 -17.43 0.35 -0.96
CA TRP A 122 -17.74 -0.94 -1.55
C TRP A 122 -17.67 -0.90 -3.07
N LEU A 123 -17.33 -2.05 -3.67
CA LEU A 123 -17.35 -2.28 -5.11
C LEU A 123 -18.04 -3.61 -5.38
N ARG A 124 -18.86 -3.67 -6.42
CA ARG A 124 -19.52 -4.91 -6.82
C ARG A 124 -18.55 -5.80 -7.57
N VAL A 125 -18.61 -7.11 -7.35
CA VAL A 125 -17.83 -8.10 -8.12
C VAL A 125 -18.77 -8.86 -9.05
N GLU A 126 -18.46 -8.88 -10.34
CA GLU A 126 -19.17 -9.68 -11.34
C GLU A 126 -18.20 -10.22 -12.38
N LYS A 127 -18.23 -11.54 -12.62
CA LYS A 127 -17.47 -12.19 -13.71
C LYS A 127 -15.96 -11.85 -13.71
N GLY A 128 -15.36 -11.73 -12.53
CA GLY A 128 -13.93 -11.41 -12.37
C GLY A 128 -13.59 -9.92 -12.51
N GLU A 129 -14.58 -9.04 -12.66
CA GLU A 129 -14.40 -7.60 -12.67
C GLU A 129 -14.98 -6.97 -11.39
N VAL A 130 -14.36 -5.88 -10.95
CA VAL A 130 -14.89 -4.97 -9.93
C VAL A 130 -15.55 -3.78 -10.60
N ILE A 131 -16.71 -3.39 -10.08
CA ILE A 131 -17.59 -2.38 -10.67
C ILE A 131 -17.98 -1.38 -9.60
N GLY A 132 -17.73 -0.09 -9.86
CA GLY A 132 -18.09 1.01 -8.96
C GLY A 132 -17.16 2.22 -9.15
N SER A 133 -17.14 3.13 -8.18
CA SER A 133 -16.22 4.26 -8.20
C SER A 133 -14.89 3.89 -7.55
N ILE A 134 -13.93 3.54 -8.40
CA ILE A 134 -12.65 2.91 -8.00
C ILE A 134 -11.58 3.95 -7.69
N ASP A 135 -11.33 4.87 -8.63
CA ASP A 135 -10.29 5.91 -8.59
C ASP A 135 -10.78 7.24 -9.20
N GLY A 136 -12.09 7.37 -9.40
CA GLY A 136 -12.73 8.44 -10.14
C GLY A 136 -13.33 9.54 -9.27
N THR A 137 -14.20 10.34 -9.88
CA THR A 137 -15.04 11.31 -9.16
C THR A 137 -16.26 10.63 -8.53
N GLN A 138 -16.99 11.37 -7.70
CA GLN A 138 -18.22 10.89 -7.07
C GLN A 138 -19.19 10.34 -8.12
N SER A 139 -19.76 9.16 -7.84
CA SER A 139 -20.69 8.45 -8.73
C SER A 139 -20.16 8.01 -10.09
N GLN A 140 -18.86 8.21 -10.39
CA GLN A 140 -18.27 7.69 -11.62
C GLN A 140 -18.11 6.17 -11.54
N VAL A 141 -18.85 5.42 -12.34
CA VAL A 141 -18.72 3.96 -12.39
C VAL A 141 -17.67 3.55 -13.41
N LYS A 142 -16.71 2.72 -12.97
CA LYS A 142 -15.70 2.07 -13.80
C LYS A 142 -15.76 0.56 -13.61
N ARG A 143 -15.15 -0.16 -14.55
CA ARG A 143 -14.84 -1.59 -14.47
C ARG A 143 -13.33 -1.76 -14.42
N MET A 144 -12.87 -2.72 -13.63
CA MET A 144 -11.45 -3.09 -13.53
C MET A 144 -11.35 -4.58 -13.26
N PRO A 145 -10.36 -5.31 -13.80
CA PRO A 145 -10.09 -6.68 -13.39
C PRO A 145 -9.89 -6.78 -11.87
N LEU A 146 -10.47 -7.81 -11.25
CA LEU A 146 -10.36 -8.00 -9.80
C LEU A 146 -8.90 -8.07 -9.32
N ASP A 147 -8.04 -8.74 -10.08
CA ASP A 147 -6.62 -8.86 -9.74
C ASP A 147 -5.86 -7.53 -9.84
N GLU A 148 -6.26 -6.64 -10.73
CA GLU A 148 -5.69 -5.29 -10.79
C GLU A 148 -6.08 -4.47 -9.55
N LEU A 149 -7.34 -4.56 -9.10
CA LEU A 149 -7.76 -3.91 -7.85
C LEU A 149 -6.98 -4.48 -6.66
N LYS A 150 -6.85 -5.81 -6.56
CA LYS A 150 -6.05 -6.47 -5.51
C LYS A 150 -4.65 -5.91 -5.44
N GLY A 151 -3.98 -5.79 -6.60
CA GLY A 151 -2.66 -5.18 -6.71
C GLY A 151 -2.64 -3.75 -6.15
N LYS A 152 -3.58 -2.89 -6.56
CA LYS A 152 -3.67 -1.49 -6.11
C LYS A 152 -3.99 -1.32 -4.63
N VAL A 153 -4.79 -2.21 -4.05
CA VAL A 153 -5.11 -2.20 -2.61
C VAL A 153 -3.90 -2.66 -1.79
N ARG A 154 -3.25 -3.74 -2.23
CA ARG A 154 -2.12 -4.34 -1.50
C ARG A 154 -0.84 -3.51 -1.62
N TYR A 155 -0.59 -2.95 -2.80
CA TYR A 155 0.62 -2.19 -3.12
C TYR A 155 0.25 -0.81 -3.69
N PRO A 156 -0.32 0.10 -2.86
CA PRO A 156 -0.68 1.44 -3.30
C PRO A 156 0.56 2.20 -3.78
N ARG A 157 0.37 3.17 -4.68
CA ARG A 157 1.48 4.03 -5.12
C ARG A 157 2.18 4.70 -3.96
N PHE A 158 3.50 4.65 -3.97
CA PHE A 158 4.35 5.30 -2.98
C PHE A 158 5.52 6.05 -3.63
N GLN A 159 6.01 7.05 -2.91
CA GLN A 159 7.29 7.70 -3.14
C GLN A 159 7.96 7.87 -1.79
N ALA A 160 9.23 7.50 -1.69
CA ALA A 160 10.02 7.66 -0.47
C ALA A 160 11.37 8.26 -0.80
N THR A 161 11.81 9.22 0.02
CA THR A 161 13.17 9.77 -0.04
C THR A 161 13.71 9.84 1.37
N PHE A 162 14.92 9.33 1.57
CA PHE A 162 15.58 9.36 2.86
C PHE A 162 17.10 9.44 2.71
N LYS A 163 17.77 9.76 3.81
CA LYS A 163 19.22 9.82 3.91
C LYS A 163 19.68 8.90 5.03
N GLY A 164 20.91 8.41 4.92
CA GLY A 164 21.48 7.55 5.93
C GLY A 164 23.00 7.66 5.99
N LYS A 165 23.54 7.09 7.07
CA LYS A 165 24.97 6.83 7.24
C LYS A 165 25.13 5.40 7.73
N VAL A 166 26.03 4.66 7.09
CA VAL A 166 26.44 3.33 7.55
C VAL A 166 27.92 3.31 7.86
N VAL A 167 28.28 2.44 8.80
CA VAL A 167 29.66 2.13 9.21
C VAL A 167 29.91 0.67 8.91
N GLN A 168 31.14 0.33 8.53
CA GLN A 168 31.54 -1.02 8.11
C GLN A 168 30.93 -2.14 8.97
N GLY A 169 30.36 -3.15 8.30
CA GLY A 169 29.78 -4.32 8.95
C GLY A 169 28.45 -4.08 9.67
N LYS A 170 27.92 -2.85 9.69
CA LYS A 170 26.60 -2.54 10.27
C LYS A 170 25.53 -2.47 9.18
N PRO A 171 24.37 -3.12 9.40
CA PRO A 171 23.25 -2.99 8.49
C PRO A 171 22.60 -1.61 8.62
N PHE A 172 21.84 -1.23 7.60
CA PHE A 172 20.88 -0.13 7.68
C PHE A 172 19.54 -0.62 7.18
N GLN A 173 18.46 -0.19 7.84
CA GLN A 173 17.10 -0.53 7.45
C GLN A 173 16.23 0.72 7.48
N HIS A 174 15.34 0.87 6.51
CA HIS A 174 14.35 1.93 6.47
C HIS A 174 13.03 1.41 5.89
N PRO A 175 11.92 1.41 6.66
CA PRO A 175 10.62 0.99 6.13
C PRO A 175 10.10 1.99 5.10
N PHE A 176 9.36 1.52 4.10
CA PHE A 176 8.71 2.37 3.08
C PHE A 176 7.50 1.66 2.46
N GLY A 177 6.56 2.42 1.89
CA GLY A 177 5.42 1.88 1.14
C GLY A 177 4.56 0.87 1.92
N ASP A 178 4.42 1.07 3.24
CA ASP A 178 3.72 0.26 4.25
C ASP A 178 4.23 -1.18 4.45
N LEU A 179 4.56 -1.90 3.37
CA LEU A 179 4.93 -3.31 3.41
C LEU A 179 6.41 -3.57 3.15
N PHE A 180 7.18 -2.58 2.71
CA PHE A 180 8.55 -2.80 2.28
C PHE A 180 9.58 -2.26 3.27
N VAL A 181 10.78 -2.83 3.22
CA VAL A 181 11.96 -2.36 3.95
C VAL A 181 13.12 -2.28 2.98
N PHE A 182 13.75 -1.11 2.93
CA PHE A 182 15.02 -0.92 2.25
C PHE A 182 16.12 -1.34 3.21
N VAL A 183 17.04 -2.19 2.75
CA VAL A 183 18.14 -2.72 3.55
C VAL A 183 19.46 -2.51 2.82
N LEU A 184 20.46 -2.00 3.54
CA LEU A 184 21.86 -2.19 3.18
C LEU A 184 22.38 -3.38 3.97
N GLU A 185 22.45 -4.53 3.32
CA GLU A 185 22.89 -5.78 3.92
C GLU A 185 24.42 -5.84 3.90
N PRO A 186 25.11 -5.96 5.06
CA PRO A 186 26.56 -5.98 5.09
C PRO A 186 27.13 -7.18 4.34
N MET A 187 28.16 -6.93 3.55
CA MET A 187 29.00 -7.92 2.88
C MET A 187 30.46 -7.72 3.31
N PRO A 188 31.36 -8.70 3.11
CA PRO A 188 32.78 -8.56 3.48
C PRO A 188 33.45 -7.28 2.93
N ALA A 189 33.13 -6.88 1.70
CA ALA A 189 33.72 -5.72 1.03
C ALA A 189 32.84 -4.45 1.05
N GLY A 190 31.67 -4.47 1.69
CA GLY A 190 30.75 -3.33 1.74
C GLY A 190 29.30 -3.73 2.01
N TRP A 191 28.37 -3.40 1.10
CA TRP A 191 26.93 -3.67 1.27
C TRP A 191 26.23 -4.07 -0.03
N GLU A 192 25.18 -4.88 0.09
CA GLU A 192 24.20 -5.13 -0.96
C GLU A 192 22.94 -4.28 -0.72
N ILE A 193 22.40 -3.70 -1.79
CA ILE A 193 21.06 -3.11 -1.80
C ILE A 193 20.04 -4.23 -1.88
N VAL A 194 19.23 -4.33 -0.83
CA VAL A 194 18.21 -5.35 -0.65
C VAL A 194 16.86 -4.67 -0.40
N ILE A 195 15.82 -5.14 -1.07
CA ILE A 195 14.43 -4.75 -0.78
C ILE A 195 13.71 -5.99 -0.27
N LYS A 196 13.08 -5.88 0.90
CA LYS A 196 12.27 -6.96 1.50
C LYS A 196 10.82 -6.52 1.63
N GLU A 197 9.88 -7.47 1.53
CA GLU A 197 8.50 -7.32 1.96
C GLU A 197 8.36 -7.94 3.36
N HIS A 198 7.61 -7.31 4.27
CA HIS A 198 7.42 -7.83 5.62
C HIS A 198 6.92 -9.29 5.59
N GLY A 199 7.54 -10.15 6.39
CA GLY A 199 7.22 -11.58 6.42
C GLY A 199 7.83 -12.41 5.29
N ARG A 200 8.73 -11.84 4.46
CA ARG A 200 9.45 -12.57 3.42
C ARG A 200 10.96 -12.33 3.50
N ASP A 201 11.73 -13.39 3.29
CA ASP A 201 13.21 -13.33 3.26
C ASP A 201 13.76 -13.03 1.86
N GLU A 202 12.93 -13.06 0.83
CA GLU A 202 13.32 -12.84 -0.57
C GLU A 202 13.82 -11.41 -0.82
N ASN A 203 14.94 -11.29 -1.55
CA ASN A 203 15.44 -10.00 -2.02
C ASN A 203 14.72 -9.61 -3.30
N LEU A 204 13.73 -8.73 -3.17
CA LEU A 204 12.88 -8.29 -4.27
C LEU A 204 13.64 -7.49 -5.34
N ALA A 205 14.85 -7.03 -5.04
CA ALA A 205 15.71 -6.33 -5.99
C ALA A 205 16.71 -7.25 -6.72
N ARG A 206 16.79 -8.55 -6.40
CA ARG A 206 17.84 -9.45 -6.91
C ARG A 206 17.90 -9.57 -8.44
N LEU A 207 16.80 -9.24 -9.11
CA LEU A 207 16.67 -9.25 -10.57
C LEU A 207 16.98 -7.87 -11.20
N THR A 208 17.72 -7.01 -10.49
CA THR A 208 18.25 -5.76 -11.05
C THR A 208 19.37 -6.05 -12.06
N PRO A 209 19.26 -5.59 -13.32
CA PRO A 209 20.35 -5.67 -14.29
C PRO A 209 21.51 -4.73 -13.93
N PRO A 210 22.71 -4.96 -14.48
CA PRO A 210 23.09 -6.04 -15.41
C PRO A 210 23.39 -7.35 -14.69
N PHE A 211 23.22 -8.48 -15.40
CA PHE A 211 23.40 -9.81 -14.84
C PHE A 211 24.79 -10.42 -15.09
N HIS A 212 25.55 -9.87 -16.03
CA HIS A 212 26.86 -10.38 -16.44
C HIS A 212 27.78 -9.25 -16.91
N PHE A 213 29.08 -9.51 -16.89
CA PHE A 213 30.16 -8.74 -17.52
C PHE A 213 30.45 -7.34 -16.99
N VAL A 214 29.54 -6.75 -16.21
CA VAL A 214 29.78 -5.49 -15.51
C VAL A 214 29.22 -5.56 -14.09
N PRO A 215 29.82 -4.84 -13.12
CA PRO A 215 29.40 -4.93 -11.73
C PRO A 215 27.94 -4.48 -11.54
N ASN A 216 27.20 -5.20 -10.70
CA ASN A 216 25.79 -4.92 -10.47
C ASN A 216 25.63 -3.68 -9.56
N PRO A 217 24.73 -2.72 -9.89
CA PRO A 217 24.55 -1.51 -9.10
C PRO A 217 24.12 -1.75 -7.66
N ARG A 218 23.53 -2.91 -7.36
CA ARG A 218 23.15 -3.30 -6.00
C ARG A 218 24.33 -3.56 -5.08
N PHE A 219 25.49 -3.96 -5.61
CA PHE A 219 26.67 -4.20 -4.80
C PHE A 219 27.48 -2.91 -4.64
N ILE A 220 27.79 -2.55 -3.40
CA ILE A 220 28.56 -1.37 -3.02
C ILE A 220 29.82 -1.85 -2.33
N GLU A 221 30.95 -1.82 -3.05
CA GLU A 221 32.25 -2.24 -2.55
C GLU A 221 33.24 -1.08 -2.63
N GLY A 222 34.27 -1.08 -1.79
CA GLY A 222 35.17 0.07 -1.71
C GLY A 222 35.99 0.31 -2.98
N TRP A 223 36.28 -0.73 -3.77
CA TRP A 223 36.97 -0.56 -5.05
C TRP A 223 36.14 0.24 -6.06
N HIS A 224 34.80 0.17 -6.00
CA HIS A 224 33.91 1.00 -6.83
C HIS A 224 34.13 2.51 -6.61
N LEU A 225 34.64 2.87 -5.43
CA LEU A 225 34.84 4.25 -4.98
C LEU A 225 36.32 4.67 -5.01
N SER A 226 37.20 3.76 -5.44
CA SER A 226 38.64 4.01 -5.51
C SER A 226 38.98 4.90 -6.71
N LYS A 227 39.96 5.79 -6.53
CA LYS A 227 40.57 6.54 -7.66
C LYS A 227 41.37 5.66 -8.60
N ASN A 228 41.79 4.47 -8.13
CA ASN A 228 42.52 3.51 -8.94
C ASN A 228 41.98 2.10 -8.70
N PRO A 229 40.83 1.75 -9.30
CA PRO A 229 40.21 0.42 -9.22
C PRO A 229 41.16 -0.70 -9.64
N SER A 230 42.08 -0.40 -10.57
CA SER A 230 43.00 -1.39 -11.14
C SER A 230 43.89 -2.10 -10.11
N LYS A 231 44.14 -1.45 -8.96
CA LYS A 231 44.91 -2.02 -7.84
C LYS A 231 44.19 -3.17 -7.13
N CYS A 232 42.86 -3.19 -7.16
CA CYS A 232 42.08 -4.28 -6.61
C CYS A 232 42.06 -5.43 -7.62
N LYS A 233 42.82 -6.49 -7.34
CA LYS A 233 42.98 -7.62 -8.25
C LYS A 233 41.78 -8.58 -8.26
N THR A 234 40.97 -8.54 -7.21
CA THR A 234 39.79 -9.39 -7.03
C THR A 234 38.49 -8.71 -7.47
N ARG A 235 38.57 -7.53 -8.09
CA ARG A 235 37.39 -6.78 -8.56
C ARG A 235 36.59 -7.56 -9.60
N GLU A 236 35.28 -7.42 -9.53
CA GLU A 236 34.34 -8.13 -10.40
C GLU A 236 34.61 -7.80 -11.89
N TYR A 237 34.65 -8.85 -12.73
CA TYR A 237 34.91 -8.78 -14.18
C TYR A 237 36.19 -8.05 -14.58
N LEU A 238 37.14 -7.83 -13.66
CA LEU A 238 38.30 -6.97 -13.87
C LEU A 238 37.94 -5.54 -14.34
N ALA A 239 36.70 -5.10 -14.06
CA ALA A 239 36.15 -3.87 -14.59
C ALA A 239 36.98 -2.64 -14.19
N ASP A 240 37.14 -1.69 -15.10
CA ASP A 240 37.96 -0.49 -14.87
C ASP A 240 37.26 0.57 -14.01
N ALA A 241 35.95 0.41 -13.79
CA ALA A 241 35.14 1.28 -12.95
C ALA A 241 34.01 0.48 -12.27
N GLY A 242 33.54 0.99 -11.13
CA GLY A 242 32.33 0.48 -10.48
C GLY A 242 31.05 0.99 -11.17
N PRO A 243 29.88 0.60 -10.65
CA PRO A 243 28.60 1.08 -11.14
C PRO A 243 28.46 2.60 -11.03
N ALA A 244 27.62 3.18 -11.88
CA ALA A 244 27.31 4.61 -11.87
C ALA A 244 26.79 5.09 -10.50
N ASN A 245 27.03 6.36 -10.20
CA ASN A 245 26.46 7.07 -9.05
C ASN A 245 25.61 8.24 -9.59
N PRO A 246 24.27 8.25 -9.40
CA PRO A 246 23.48 7.34 -8.57
C PRO A 246 23.36 5.92 -9.13
N ARG A 247 23.26 4.95 -8.23
CA ARG A 247 23.05 3.52 -8.50
C ARG A 247 21.57 3.26 -8.70
N SER A 248 21.16 2.87 -9.90
CA SER A 248 19.77 2.54 -10.20
C SER A 248 19.49 1.06 -9.96
N PHE A 249 18.33 0.74 -9.40
CA PHE A 249 17.89 -0.63 -9.19
C PHE A 249 16.36 -0.74 -9.36
N ILE A 250 15.88 -1.95 -9.59
CA ILE A 250 14.46 -2.27 -9.75
C ILE A 250 14.06 -3.33 -8.73
N PHE A 251 12.79 -3.38 -8.38
CA PHE A 251 12.28 -4.40 -7.45
C PHE A 251 10.81 -4.71 -7.72
N SER A 252 10.36 -5.91 -7.33
CA SER A 252 8.95 -6.30 -7.43
C SER A 252 8.58 -7.38 -6.42
N PRO A 253 7.37 -7.35 -5.82
CA PRO A 253 6.87 -8.40 -4.95
C PRO A 253 6.68 -9.74 -5.69
N GLU A 254 6.65 -9.73 -7.02
CA GLU A 254 6.54 -10.91 -7.86
C GLU A 254 7.84 -11.73 -7.95
N VAL A 255 8.97 -11.11 -7.59
CA VAL A 255 10.25 -11.80 -7.48
C VAL A 255 10.15 -12.89 -6.41
N GLY A 256 10.54 -14.11 -6.78
CA GLY A 256 10.45 -15.30 -5.92
C GLY A 256 9.05 -15.94 -5.84
N LYS A 257 8.05 -15.38 -6.53
CA LYS A 257 6.72 -15.98 -6.67
C LYS A 257 6.51 -16.46 -8.09
N THR A 258 6.33 -15.51 -9.00
CA THR A 258 6.05 -15.73 -10.42
C THR A 258 7.27 -15.40 -11.28
N LEU A 259 8.18 -14.56 -10.78
CA LEU A 259 9.42 -14.16 -11.46
C LEU A 259 10.64 -14.78 -10.80
N ASN A 260 11.49 -15.45 -11.58
CA ASN A 260 12.73 -16.03 -11.11
C ASN A 260 13.84 -15.95 -12.17
N TYR A 261 15.09 -16.25 -11.78
CA TYR A 261 16.21 -16.30 -12.71
C TYR A 261 16.21 -17.63 -13.49
N PRO A 262 16.59 -17.66 -14.79
CA PRO A 262 16.96 -16.51 -15.63
C PRO A 262 15.75 -15.68 -16.06
N VAL A 263 15.90 -14.36 -16.05
CA VAL A 263 14.85 -13.44 -16.51
C VAL A 263 15.03 -13.00 -17.96
N GLN A 264 13.91 -12.83 -18.65
CA GLN A 264 13.82 -12.28 -19.99
C GLN A 264 13.53 -10.77 -19.97
N ALA A 265 13.80 -10.07 -21.08
CA ALA A 265 13.60 -8.62 -21.17
C ALA A 265 12.17 -8.14 -20.79
N PRO A 266 11.08 -8.81 -21.23
CA PRO A 266 9.72 -8.40 -20.83
C PRO A 266 9.46 -8.49 -19.32
N GLU A 267 10.08 -9.44 -18.65
CA GLU A 267 9.96 -9.62 -17.19
C GLU A 267 10.70 -8.50 -16.45
N VAL A 268 11.85 -8.07 -16.97
CA VAL A 268 12.59 -6.91 -16.44
C VAL A 268 11.72 -5.65 -16.55
N GLU A 269 11.03 -5.45 -17.68
CA GLU A 269 10.09 -4.34 -17.82
C GLU A 269 8.92 -4.42 -16.82
N GLN A 270 8.39 -5.61 -16.58
CA GLN A 270 7.33 -5.83 -15.59
C GLN A 270 7.80 -5.44 -14.19
N ILE A 271 9.00 -5.85 -13.79
CA ILE A 271 9.61 -5.47 -12.51
C ILE A 271 9.79 -3.94 -12.45
N GLN A 272 10.33 -3.35 -13.51
CA GLN A 272 10.56 -1.92 -13.60
C GLN A 272 9.26 -1.10 -13.59
N ARG A 273 8.13 -1.66 -14.03
CA ARG A 273 6.80 -1.03 -13.92
C ARG A 273 6.29 -1.01 -12.47
N PHE A 274 6.66 -2.00 -11.65
CA PHE A 274 6.28 -2.02 -10.25
C PHE A 274 7.09 -1.03 -9.41
N GLY A 275 8.43 -1.14 -9.42
CA GLY A 275 9.26 -0.46 -8.43
C GLY A 275 10.66 -0.10 -8.94
N ARG A 276 11.08 1.13 -8.64
CA ARG A 276 12.40 1.67 -9.00
C ARG A 276 13.03 2.36 -7.80
N GLY A 277 14.35 2.27 -7.73
CA GLY A 277 15.14 2.95 -6.73
C GLY A 277 16.42 3.52 -7.30
N SER A 278 16.88 4.60 -6.67
CA SER A 278 18.20 5.17 -6.91
C SER A 278 18.89 5.46 -5.59
N LEU A 279 20.11 4.95 -5.41
CA LEU A 279 20.97 5.27 -4.27
C LEU A 279 22.12 6.16 -4.73
N THR A 280 22.24 7.34 -4.12
CA THR A 280 23.36 8.26 -4.32
C THR A 280 24.32 8.15 -3.15
N ILE A 281 25.57 7.80 -3.42
CA ILE A 281 26.64 7.87 -2.42
C ILE A 281 27.14 9.32 -2.40
N GLU A 282 26.95 10.00 -1.27
CA GLU A 282 27.25 11.44 -1.13
C GLU A 282 28.67 11.67 -0.61
N LYS A 283 29.05 10.94 0.45
CA LYS A 283 30.38 11.01 1.08
C LYS A 283 30.77 9.64 1.60
N PHE A 284 32.07 9.37 1.65
CA PHE A 284 32.57 8.10 2.16
C PHE A 284 34.01 8.25 2.66
N LYS A 285 34.47 7.26 3.43
CA LYS A 285 35.87 7.08 3.79
C LYS A 285 36.30 5.65 3.48
N LEU A 286 37.44 5.52 2.82
CA LEU A 286 38.04 4.23 2.49
C LEU A 286 39.23 3.96 3.42
N LEU A 287 39.38 2.71 3.80
CA LEU A 287 40.59 2.17 4.43
C LEU A 287 41.37 1.37 3.39
N PRO A 288 42.71 1.52 3.33
CA PRO A 288 43.54 0.68 2.49
C PRO A 288 43.49 -0.79 2.98
N ALA A 289 43.56 -1.72 2.05
CA ALA A 289 43.69 -3.14 2.33
C ALA A 289 44.92 -3.73 1.62
N ALA A 290 45.49 -4.80 2.18
CA ALA A 290 46.73 -5.39 1.70
C ALA A 290 46.64 -5.98 0.28
N ASP A 291 45.44 -6.40 -0.13
CA ASP A 291 45.12 -6.92 -1.46
C ASP A 291 44.86 -5.84 -2.51
N GLY A 292 44.96 -4.56 -2.13
CA GLY A 292 44.67 -3.41 -2.98
C GLY A 292 43.18 -3.11 -3.16
N CYS A 293 42.30 -3.83 -2.46
CA CYS A 293 40.84 -3.65 -2.50
C CYS A 293 40.38 -2.86 -1.28
N PRO A 294 40.23 -1.52 -1.40
CA PRO A 294 39.91 -0.70 -0.24
C PRO A 294 38.57 -1.09 0.37
N ILE A 295 38.49 -0.95 1.68
CA ILE A 295 37.30 -1.25 2.48
C ILE A 295 36.59 0.07 2.78
N ILE A 296 35.26 0.08 2.73
CA ILE A 296 34.48 1.25 3.11
C ILE A 296 34.35 1.29 4.64
N GLU A 297 34.98 2.27 5.29
CA GLU A 297 34.85 2.50 6.74
C GLU A 297 33.47 3.02 7.08
N TRP A 298 33.00 4.00 6.30
CA TRP A 298 31.65 4.53 6.38
C TRP A 298 31.25 5.19 5.06
N MET A 299 29.94 5.26 4.82
CA MET A 299 29.37 6.07 3.75
C MET A 299 28.11 6.80 4.21
N GLN A 300 27.91 8.01 3.67
CA GLN A 300 26.67 8.78 3.70
C GLN A 300 26.00 8.69 2.34
N PHE A 301 24.69 8.52 2.35
CA PHE A 301 23.93 8.29 1.13
C PHE A 301 22.54 8.92 1.20
N SER A 302 21.94 9.11 0.03
CA SER A 302 20.52 9.38 -0.15
C SER A 302 19.89 8.31 -1.03
N VAL A 303 18.63 7.98 -0.75
CA VAL A 303 17.84 7.03 -1.53
C VAL A 303 16.55 7.71 -1.97
N ARG A 304 16.16 7.47 -3.21
CA ARG A 304 14.82 7.74 -3.73
C ARG A 304 14.22 6.43 -4.21
N LEU A 305 12.98 6.18 -3.80
CA LEU A 305 12.19 5.00 -4.17
C LEU A 305 10.83 5.46 -4.70
N GLU A 306 10.33 4.78 -5.72
CA GLU A 306 8.97 4.96 -6.23
C GLU A 306 8.44 3.62 -6.72
N GLY A 307 7.13 3.42 -6.60
CA GLY A 307 6.49 2.19 -7.07
C GLY A 307 5.05 2.05 -6.62
N GLY A 308 4.54 0.81 -6.71
CA GLY A 308 3.14 0.46 -6.49
C GLY A 308 2.30 0.58 -7.77
N TYR A 309 1.01 0.25 -7.68
CA TYR A 309 0.07 0.26 -8.81
C TYR A 309 -0.79 1.53 -8.85
#